data_AF-A0A1I5EVC1-F1
#
_entry.id   AF-A0A1I5EVC1-F1
#
_cell.length_a   1.000
_cell.length_b   1.000
_cell.length_c   1.000
_cell.angle_alpha   90.00
_cell.angle_beta   90.00
_cell.angle_gamma   90.00
#
_symmetry.space_group_name_H-M   'P 1'
#
loop_
_entity.id
_entity.type
_entity.pdbx_description
1 polymer ?
#
loop_
_entity_poly.entity_id
_entity_poly.type
_entity_poly.pdbx_seq_one_letter_code
_entity_poly.pdbx_strand_id
1 'polypeptide(L)'
;MEGKGHWFETEDAARAYVFKEFRRGARSFDVGCFQINFKWHGENFRSIDQMFDPIENARYAARFLTQLHGETGDWSRAAGAYHSRTPKYAEKYRARFDNIRKNMADAPHPMPRLASIQSTPPLIKSRNSFPLLQQTQARRAIGSLVPLGQSAGRSLLGLGTNGS
;
A
#
# COMPACT_ATOMS: atom_id res chain seq x y z
N MET A 1 -15.63 5.14 12.72
CA MET A 1 -17.08 5.46 12.77
C MET A 1 -17.27 6.67 13.64
N GLU A 2 -18.01 7.68 13.17
CA GLU A 2 -18.46 8.81 14.03
C GLU A 2 -17.35 9.42 14.92
N GLY A 3 -16.14 9.58 14.36
CA GLY A 3 -15.00 10.21 15.06
C GLY A 3 -14.12 9.29 15.91
N LYS A 4 -14.47 8.01 16.10
CA LYS A 4 -13.57 7.01 16.70
C LYS A 4 -12.81 6.26 15.60
N GLY A 5 -11.49 6.47 15.57
CA GLY A 5 -10.57 5.74 14.70
C GLY A 5 -10.31 4.34 15.27
N HIS A 6 -10.46 3.32 14.43
CA HIS A 6 -10.07 1.95 14.76
C HIS A 6 -8.92 1.56 13.83
N TRP A 7 -7.84 1.07 14.42
CA TRP A 7 -6.68 0.56 13.68
C TRP A 7 -6.72 -0.96 13.74
N PHE A 8 -6.56 -1.60 12.58
CA PHE A 8 -6.57 -3.05 12.45
C PHE A 8 -5.23 -3.50 11.88
N GLU A 9 -4.73 -4.64 12.34
CA GLU A 9 -3.46 -5.21 11.88
C GLU A 9 -3.56 -5.77 10.46
N THR A 10 -4.77 -6.16 10.03
CA THR A 10 -5.03 -6.76 8.72
C THR A 10 -6.23 -6.10 8.03
N GLU A 11 -6.21 -6.12 6.70
CA GLU A 11 -7.33 -5.66 5.87
C GLU A 11 -8.62 -6.45 6.17
N ASP A 12 -8.52 -7.77 6.35
CA ASP A 12 -9.66 -8.62 6.67
C ASP A 12 -10.31 -8.26 8.01
N ALA A 13 -9.52 -7.92 9.03
CA ALA A 13 -10.05 -7.46 10.30
C ALA A 13 -10.78 -6.11 10.15
N ALA A 14 -10.23 -5.18 9.37
CA ALA A 14 -10.88 -3.91 9.06
C ALA A 14 -12.19 -4.10 8.30
N ARG A 15 -12.17 -4.97 7.27
CA ARG A 15 -13.34 -5.35 6.46
C ARG A 15 -14.43 -5.94 7.35
N ALA A 16 -14.09 -6.98 8.13
CA ALA A 16 -15.04 -7.64 9.02
C ALA A 16 -15.69 -6.67 10.03
N TYR A 17 -14.91 -5.75 10.59
CA TYR A 17 -15.42 -4.71 11.49
C TYR A 17 -16.38 -3.77 10.77
N VAL A 18 -15.99 -3.23 9.61
CA VAL A 18 -16.86 -2.32 8.84
C VAL A 18 -18.16 -3.01 8.42
N PHE A 19 -18.11 -4.26 7.94
CA PHE A 19 -19.32 -5.00 7.59
C PHE A 19 -20.22 -5.30 8.78
N LYS A 20 -19.65 -5.66 9.93
CA LYS A 20 -20.41 -5.84 11.17
C LYS A 20 -21.18 -4.57 11.52
N GLU A 21 -20.53 -3.43 11.43
CA GLU A 21 -21.10 -2.16 11.90
C GLU A 21 -22.06 -1.56 10.86
N PHE A 22 -21.77 -1.75 9.58
CA PHE A 22 -22.72 -1.47 8.50
C PHE A 22 -24.02 -2.27 8.66
N ARG A 23 -23.93 -3.56 9.02
CA ARG A 23 -25.12 -4.38 9.33
C ARG A 23 -25.88 -3.90 10.57
N ARG A 24 -25.20 -3.26 11.52
CA ARG A 24 -25.81 -2.61 12.70
C ARG A 24 -26.42 -1.24 12.39
N GLY A 25 -26.35 -0.79 11.14
CA GLY A 25 -26.96 0.47 10.69
C GLY A 25 -25.98 1.63 10.53
N ALA A 26 -24.67 1.44 10.77
CA ALA A 26 -23.70 2.49 10.54
C ALA A 26 -23.66 2.88 9.05
N ARG A 27 -23.70 4.18 8.77
CA ARG A 27 -23.63 4.72 7.40
C ARG A 27 -22.55 5.78 7.21
N SER A 28 -21.89 6.23 8.28
CA SER A 28 -20.83 7.24 8.22
C SER A 28 -19.52 6.70 8.79
N PHE A 29 -18.62 6.31 7.90
CA PHE A 29 -17.29 5.79 8.22
C PHE A 29 -16.37 5.92 7.00
N ASP A 30 -15.07 5.99 7.27
CA ASP A 30 -14.03 6.16 6.26
C ASP A 30 -13.40 4.80 5.92
N VAL A 31 -13.09 4.57 4.64
CA VAL A 31 -12.60 3.29 4.12
C VAL A 31 -11.30 3.48 3.33
N GLY A 32 -10.36 2.54 3.56
CA GLY A 32 -9.12 2.42 2.79
C GLY A 32 -8.06 3.48 3.08
N CYS A 33 -7.00 3.47 2.28
CA CYS A 33 -5.80 4.29 2.46
C CYS A 33 -6.08 5.80 2.33
N PHE A 34 -7.04 6.18 1.49
CA PHE A 34 -7.40 7.59 1.26
C PHE A 34 -8.61 8.05 2.08
N GLN A 35 -9.03 7.24 3.06
CA GLN A 35 -10.06 7.56 4.05
C GLN A 35 -11.34 8.11 3.40
N ILE A 36 -11.86 7.39 2.41
CA ILE A 36 -13.06 7.80 1.67
C ILE A 36 -14.30 7.52 2.52
N ASN A 37 -15.09 8.54 2.78
CA ASN A 37 -16.29 8.40 3.60
C ASN A 37 -17.44 7.72 2.85
N PHE A 38 -17.92 6.59 3.37
CA PHE A 38 -19.00 5.80 2.77
C PHE A 38 -20.31 6.57 2.62
N LYS A 39 -20.69 7.41 3.59
CA LYS A 39 -21.96 8.16 3.56
C LYS A 39 -22.08 9.04 2.31
N TRP A 40 -20.98 9.64 1.91
CA TRP A 40 -20.94 10.66 0.87
C TRP A 40 -20.49 10.12 -0.47
N HIS A 41 -19.62 9.10 -0.47
CA HIS A 41 -18.94 8.64 -1.68
C HIS A 41 -19.24 7.17 -2.03
N GLY A 42 -19.89 6.41 -1.14
CA GLY A 42 -20.09 4.97 -1.29
C GLY A 42 -20.80 4.56 -2.58
N GLU A 43 -21.70 5.39 -3.10
CA GLU A 43 -22.43 5.14 -4.36
C GLU A 43 -21.52 5.12 -5.61
N ASN A 44 -20.30 5.65 -5.52
CA ASN A 44 -19.34 5.64 -6.61
C ASN A 44 -18.56 4.30 -6.71
N PHE A 45 -18.87 3.37 -5.81
CA PHE A 45 -18.26 2.05 -5.74
C PHE A 45 -19.35 0.98 -5.86
N ARG A 46 -18.97 -0.15 -6.43
CA ARG A 46 -19.85 -1.32 -6.59
C ARG A 46 -20.19 -1.98 -5.25
N SER A 47 -19.30 -1.84 -4.27
CA SER A 47 -19.45 -2.40 -2.92
C SER A 47 -18.48 -1.74 -1.94
N ILE A 48 -18.71 -1.99 -0.65
CA ILE A 48 -17.75 -1.63 0.41
C ILE A 48 -16.42 -2.36 0.20
N ASP A 49 -16.43 -3.60 -0.30
CA ASP A 49 -15.19 -4.33 -0.62
C ASP A 49 -14.35 -3.62 -1.67
N GLN A 50 -14.99 -3.06 -2.71
CA GLN A 50 -14.27 -2.27 -3.71
C GLN A 50 -13.68 -1.00 -3.11
N MET A 51 -14.30 -0.41 -2.08
CA MET A 51 -13.70 0.73 -1.37
C MET A 51 -12.44 0.35 -0.59
N PHE A 52 -12.29 -0.93 -0.19
CA PHE A 52 -11.07 -1.44 0.43
C PHE A 52 -9.97 -1.77 -0.58
N ASP A 53 -10.30 -2.01 -1.85
CA ASP A 53 -9.30 -2.21 -2.89
C ASP A 53 -8.41 -0.95 -3.02
N PRO A 54 -7.08 -1.06 -2.82
CA PRO A 54 -6.21 0.10 -2.74
C PRO A 54 -6.12 0.87 -4.06
N ILE A 55 -6.26 0.19 -5.20
CA ILE A 55 -6.18 0.82 -6.52
C ILE A 55 -7.47 1.58 -6.82
N GLU A 56 -8.63 0.98 -6.56
CA GLU A 56 -9.92 1.65 -6.76
C GLU A 56 -10.10 2.82 -5.78
N ASN A 57 -9.70 2.65 -4.53
CA ASN A 57 -9.69 3.71 -3.50
C ASN A 57 -8.83 4.90 -3.96
N ALA A 58 -7.59 4.64 -4.40
CA ALA A 58 -6.67 5.67 -4.91
C ALA A 58 -7.21 6.36 -6.17
N ARG A 59 -7.75 5.58 -7.11
CA ARG A 59 -8.26 6.11 -8.38
C ARG A 59 -9.46 7.04 -8.14
N TYR A 60 -10.36 6.67 -7.23
CA TYR A 60 -11.46 7.54 -6.84
C TYR A 60 -10.96 8.82 -6.18
N ALA A 61 -10.08 8.70 -5.18
CA ALA A 61 -9.54 9.85 -4.46
C ALA A 61 -8.86 10.85 -5.40
N ALA A 62 -8.04 10.35 -6.34
CA ALA A 62 -7.37 11.18 -7.34
C ALA A 62 -8.37 11.94 -8.23
N ARG A 63 -9.37 11.24 -8.79
CA ARG A 63 -10.40 11.90 -9.61
C ARG A 63 -11.17 12.96 -8.82
N PHE A 64 -11.59 12.63 -7.59
CA PHE A 64 -12.33 13.57 -6.76
C PHE A 64 -11.49 14.81 -6.41
N LEU A 65 -10.23 14.63 -6.03
CA LEU A 65 -9.34 15.74 -5.74
C LEU A 65 -9.06 16.61 -6.97
N THR A 66 -8.91 16.01 -8.15
CA THR A 66 -8.77 16.74 -9.42
C THR A 66 -10.03 17.55 -9.74
N GLN A 67 -11.22 16.99 -9.54
CA GLN A 67 -12.47 17.72 -9.73
C GLN A 67 -12.54 18.92 -8.77
N LEU A 68 -12.25 18.72 -7.49
CA LEU A 68 -12.23 19.79 -6.50
C LEU A 68 -11.24 20.90 -6.88
N HIS A 69 -10.07 20.53 -7.37
CA HIS A 69 -9.11 21.51 -7.88
C HIS A 69 -9.66 22.27 -9.10
N GLY A 70 -10.34 21.59 -10.03
CA GLY A 70 -11.03 22.24 -11.15
C GLY A 70 -12.11 23.24 -10.70
N GLU A 71 -12.83 22.93 -9.61
CA GLU A 71 -13.83 23.81 -9.02
C GLU A 71 -13.22 25.01 -8.27
N THR A 72 -12.12 24.80 -7.54
CA THR A 72 -11.54 25.82 -6.65
C THR A 72 -10.43 26.65 -7.28
N GLY A 73 -9.77 26.14 -8.32
CA GLY A 73 -8.56 26.69 -8.91
C GLY A 73 -7.34 26.74 -7.97
N ASP A 74 -7.41 26.06 -6.82
CA ASP A 74 -6.39 26.14 -5.77
C ASP A 74 -6.28 24.82 -5.00
N TRP A 75 -5.07 24.27 -4.93
CA TRP A 75 -4.78 22.99 -4.28
C TRP A 75 -5.02 23.01 -2.77
N SER A 76 -4.78 24.14 -2.09
CA SER A 76 -5.06 24.25 -0.65
C SER A 76 -6.56 24.13 -0.40
N ARG A 77 -7.38 24.90 -1.13
CA ARG A 77 -8.84 24.83 -1.07
C ARG A 77 -9.35 23.44 -1.46
N ALA A 78 -8.78 22.81 -2.49
CA ALA A 78 -9.16 21.45 -2.91
C ALA A 78 -8.89 20.42 -1.79
N ALA A 79 -7.73 20.48 -1.14
CA ALA A 79 -7.40 19.60 -0.02
C ALA A 79 -8.33 19.80 1.19
N GLY A 80 -8.75 21.04 1.45
CA GLY A 80 -9.79 21.36 2.43
C GLY A 80 -11.13 20.74 2.07
N ALA A 81 -11.58 20.99 0.84
CA ALA A 81 -12.86 20.54 0.31
C ALA A 81 -12.97 19.01 0.22
N TYR A 82 -11.85 18.30 0.05
CA TYR A 82 -11.79 16.84 0.05
C TYR A 82 -12.37 16.25 1.33
N HIS A 83 -12.13 16.90 2.48
CA HIS A 83 -12.63 16.44 3.77
C HIS A 83 -13.97 17.08 4.16
N SER A 84 -14.21 18.33 3.77
CA SER A 84 -15.50 18.98 3.98
C SER A 84 -15.63 20.22 3.10
N ARG A 85 -16.79 20.41 2.47
CA ARG A 85 -17.12 21.66 1.77
C ARG A 85 -17.56 22.78 2.71
N THR A 86 -17.82 22.49 3.99
CA THR A 86 -18.19 23.50 4.98
C THR A 86 -16.94 24.27 5.41
N PRO A 87 -16.85 25.60 5.20
CA PRO A 87 -15.62 26.36 5.41
C PRO A 87 -14.96 26.16 6.78
N LYS A 88 -15.78 26.14 7.84
CA LYS A 88 -15.32 25.92 9.23
C LYS A 88 -14.56 24.60 9.41
N TYR A 89 -14.98 23.54 8.74
CA TYR A 89 -14.34 22.22 8.87
C TYR A 89 -13.19 22.04 7.88
N ALA A 90 -13.29 22.64 6.69
CA ALA A 90 -12.25 22.62 5.67
C ALA A 90 -10.94 23.25 6.15
N GLU A 91 -11.03 24.36 6.91
CA GLU A 91 -9.88 25.20 7.26
C GLU A 91 -8.77 24.43 8.00
N LYS A 92 -9.13 23.51 8.90
CA LYS A 92 -8.16 22.65 9.59
C LYS A 92 -7.32 21.82 8.60
N TYR A 93 -7.96 21.30 7.55
CA TYR A 93 -7.30 20.48 6.55
C TYR A 93 -6.47 21.32 5.59
N ARG A 94 -6.94 22.52 5.23
CA ARG A 94 -6.18 23.50 4.44
C ARG A 94 -4.89 23.91 5.15
N ALA A 95 -4.99 24.32 6.41
CA ALA A 95 -3.84 24.73 7.20
C ALA A 95 -2.80 23.60 7.34
N ARG A 96 -3.27 22.36 7.54
CA ARG A 96 -2.39 21.18 7.57
C ARG A 96 -1.70 20.95 6.23
N PHE A 97 -2.44 21.01 5.13
CA PHE A 97 -1.90 20.85 3.78
C PHE A 97 -0.83 21.92 3.47
N ASP A 98 -1.11 23.18 3.76
CA ASP A 98 -0.17 24.27 3.51
C ASP A 98 1.10 24.16 4.37
N ASN A 99 0.99 23.68 5.62
CA ASN A 99 2.15 23.41 6.46
C ASN A 99 3.04 22.32 5.84
N ILE A 100 2.45 21.17 5.45
CA ILE A 100 3.19 20.09 4.79
C ILE A 100 3.85 20.59 3.51
N ARG A 101 3.11 21.32 2.67
CA ARG A 101 3.61 21.83 1.39
C ARG A 101 4.77 22.82 1.55
N LYS A 102 4.73 23.70 2.55
CA LYS A 102 5.84 24.59 2.89
C LYS A 102 7.09 23.80 3.29
N ASN A 103 6.95 22.85 4.20
CA ASN A 103 8.08 22.02 4.65
C ASN A 103 8.67 21.16 3.53
N MET A 104 7.88 20.78 2.52
CA MET A 104 8.38 20.08 1.33
C MET A 104 9.10 21.01 0.35
N ALA A 105 8.65 22.27 0.22
CA ALA A 105 9.31 23.27 -0.63
C ALA A 105 10.68 23.69 -0.08
N ASP A 106 10.82 23.73 1.25
CA ASP A 106 12.06 24.14 1.92
C ASP A 106 13.10 23.01 2.05
N ALA A 107 12.71 21.76 1.79
CA ALA A 107 13.63 20.64 1.77
C ALA A 107 14.11 20.35 0.33
N PRO A 108 15.42 20.15 0.09
CA PRO A 108 15.92 19.74 -1.21
C PRO A 108 15.41 18.34 -1.54
N HIS A 109 14.37 18.25 -2.36
CA HIS A 109 13.83 16.96 -2.79
C HIS A 109 14.45 16.56 -4.13
N PRO A 110 15.24 15.48 -4.22
CA PRO A 110 15.37 14.77 -5.48
C PRO A 110 13.98 14.25 -5.82
N MET A 111 13.32 14.87 -6.79
CA MET A 111 12.12 14.30 -7.39
C MET A 111 12.45 12.85 -7.71
N PRO A 112 11.71 11.85 -7.21
CA PRO A 112 11.81 10.54 -7.80
C PRO A 112 11.34 10.78 -9.23
N ARG A 113 12.28 10.79 -10.19
CA ARG A 113 11.87 10.56 -11.57
C ARG A 113 11.03 9.31 -11.46
N LEU A 114 9.80 9.35 -11.99
CA LEU A 114 9.15 8.14 -12.46
C LEU A 114 10.19 7.50 -13.37
N ALA A 115 11.01 6.61 -12.80
CA ALA A 115 11.95 5.84 -13.55
C ALA A 115 11.06 5.18 -14.58
N SER A 116 11.32 5.48 -15.85
CA SER A 116 10.82 4.70 -16.97
C SER A 116 10.70 3.27 -16.50
N ILE A 117 9.50 2.69 -16.58
CA ILE A 117 9.25 1.28 -16.23
C ILE A 117 10.06 0.45 -17.23
N GLN A 118 11.36 0.36 -16.98
CA GLN A 118 12.27 -0.57 -17.58
C GLN A 118 12.21 -1.77 -16.65
N SER A 119 11.62 -2.82 -17.18
CA SER A 119 11.37 -4.09 -16.53
C SER A 119 12.69 -4.68 -16.05
N THR A 120 12.99 -4.50 -14.77
CA THR A 120 13.94 -5.36 -14.04
C THR A 120 13.29 -5.75 -12.72
N PRO A 121 13.08 -7.05 -12.45
CA PRO A 121 12.48 -7.48 -11.20
C PRO A 121 13.41 -7.12 -10.03
N PRO A 122 12.90 -6.56 -8.92
CA PRO A 122 13.76 -6.27 -7.79
C PRO A 122 14.13 -7.58 -7.08
N LEU A 123 15.44 -7.82 -6.95
CA LEU A 123 15.97 -8.75 -5.96
C LEU A 123 15.60 -8.23 -4.56
N ILE A 124 14.55 -8.77 -3.98
CA ILE A 124 14.28 -8.62 -2.55
C ILE A 124 15.45 -9.30 -1.83
N LYS A 125 16.36 -8.51 -1.24
CA LYS A 125 17.26 -9.01 -0.20
C LYS A 125 16.40 -9.33 1.01
N SER A 126 15.91 -10.57 1.12
CA SER A 126 15.43 -11.07 2.39
C SER A 126 16.62 -11.03 3.36
N ARG A 127 16.45 -10.37 4.50
CA ARG A 127 17.39 -10.51 5.61
C ARG A 127 17.15 -11.91 6.18
N ASN A 128 18.05 -12.85 5.88
CA ASN A 128 18.05 -14.16 6.53
C ASN A 128 18.41 -14.00 8.00
N SER A 129 17.46 -14.30 8.88
CA SER A 129 17.63 -14.29 10.35
C SER A 129 18.12 -15.64 10.90
N PHE A 130 18.81 -16.44 10.09
CA PHE A 130 19.42 -17.70 10.53
C PHE A 130 20.90 -17.45 10.89
N PRO A 131 21.33 -17.65 12.15
CA PRO A 131 22.64 -17.22 12.65
C PRO A 131 23.81 -18.15 12.30
N LEU A 132 23.69 -18.99 11.27
CA LEU A 132 24.74 -19.93 10.88
C LEU A 132 24.92 -19.86 9.37
N LEU A 133 25.57 -18.80 8.89
CA LEU A 133 26.34 -18.72 7.63
C LEU A 133 26.71 -17.24 7.39
N GLN A 134 27.72 -16.77 8.12
CA GLN A 134 28.45 -15.57 7.73
C GLN A 134 29.40 -15.90 6.57
N GLN A 135 29.34 -15.02 5.59
CA GLN A 135 30.18 -14.83 4.42
C GLN A 135 31.64 -15.31 4.55
N THR A 136 32.07 -16.20 3.65
CA THR A 136 33.46 -16.23 3.19
C THR A 136 33.52 -15.80 1.73
N GLN A 137 34.32 -14.77 1.50
CA GLN A 137 34.62 -14.19 0.20
C GLN A 137 35.45 -15.18 -0.64
N ALA A 138 35.03 -15.45 -1.88
CA ALA A 138 35.93 -15.92 -2.92
C ALA A 138 35.50 -15.42 -4.30
N ARG A 139 36.22 -14.38 -4.74
CA ARG A 139 36.68 -14.03 -6.10
C ARG A 139 35.71 -14.14 -7.29
N ARG A 140 35.60 -13.01 -8.00
CA ARG A 140 35.07 -12.88 -9.36
C ARG A 140 35.90 -13.74 -10.33
N ALA A 141 35.21 -14.49 -11.20
CA ALA A 141 35.73 -14.96 -12.48
C ALA A 141 34.79 -14.49 -13.59
N ILE A 142 35.38 -13.93 -14.64
CA ILE A 142 34.74 -13.47 -15.86
C ILE A 142 34.89 -14.63 -16.86
N GLY A 143 33.79 -15.19 -17.37
CA GLY A 143 33.88 -16.34 -18.26
C GLY A 143 32.50 -16.82 -18.72
N SER A 144 32.36 -16.90 -20.03
CA SER A 144 31.24 -17.47 -20.77
C SER A 144 31.06 -18.98 -20.50
N LEU A 145 29.93 -19.49 -20.99
CA LEU A 145 29.58 -20.89 -21.33
C LEU A 145 28.69 -21.63 -20.33
N VAL A 146 27.50 -21.95 -20.82
CA VAL A 146 26.57 -22.98 -20.33
C VAL A 146 27.30 -24.33 -20.23
N PRO A 147 27.15 -25.08 -19.13
CA PRO A 147 27.27 -26.54 -19.16
C PRO A 147 25.88 -27.16 -19.37
N LEU A 148 25.68 -27.74 -20.54
CA LEU A 148 24.70 -28.80 -20.76
C LEU A 148 25.27 -30.11 -20.20
N GLY A 149 24.44 -30.86 -19.49
CA GLY A 149 24.65 -32.27 -19.17
C GLY A 149 25.12 -32.53 -17.74
N GLN A 150 24.80 -33.66 -17.11
CA GLN A 150 23.98 -34.82 -17.49
C GLN A 150 23.64 -35.55 -16.18
N SER A 151 22.45 -36.13 -16.15
CA SER A 151 22.09 -37.45 -15.62
C SER A 151 22.94 -38.09 -14.51
N ALA A 152 22.30 -38.35 -13.36
CA ALA A 152 22.27 -39.63 -12.63
C ALA A 152 21.55 -39.35 -11.29
N GLY A 153 20.39 -39.91 -10.95
CA GLY A 153 20.09 -41.33 -11.02
C GLY A 153 20.75 -42.03 -9.83
N ARG A 154 20.06 -42.14 -8.69
CA ARG A 154 20.07 -43.31 -7.81
C ARG A 154 19.08 -43.16 -6.64
N SER A 155 17.96 -43.86 -6.79
CA SER A 155 17.24 -44.46 -5.66
C SER A 155 17.98 -45.73 -5.27
N LEU A 156 18.24 -45.98 -3.99
CA LEU A 156 18.62 -47.29 -3.48
C LEU A 156 18.06 -47.49 -2.06
N LEU A 157 17.04 -48.34 -2.01
CA LEU A 157 16.65 -49.14 -0.86
C LEU A 157 17.87 -49.84 -0.24
N GLY A 158 17.87 -50.01 1.08
CA GLY A 158 18.84 -50.83 1.82
C GLY A 158 18.38 -51.11 3.25
N LEU A 159 18.12 -52.39 3.53
CA LEU A 159 17.76 -53.08 4.79
C LEU A 159 18.63 -52.63 6.00
N GLY A 160 18.27 -52.71 7.29
CA GLY A 160 17.54 -53.73 8.05
C GLY A 160 18.44 -54.29 9.18
N THR A 161 17.82 -54.70 10.30
CA THR A 161 18.28 -55.59 11.42
C THR A 161 18.80 -54.99 12.75
N ASN A 162 18.05 -55.35 13.82
CA ASN A 162 18.35 -55.87 15.20
C ASN A 162 19.56 -55.34 15.99
N GLY A 163 19.61 -55.26 17.32
CA GLY A 163 18.97 -55.85 18.52
C GLY A 163 19.88 -55.39 19.70
N SER A 164 19.50 -55.25 20.96
CA SER A 164 18.78 -56.13 21.89
C SER A 164 18.15 -55.30 23.02
#